data_AF-A0A6G7J7E7-F1
#
_entry.id   AF-A0A6G7J7E7-F1
#
_cell.length_a   1.000
_cell.length_b   1.000
_cell.length_c   1.000
_cell.angle_alpha   90.00
_cell.angle_beta   90.00
_cell.angle_gamma   90.00
#
_symmetry.space_group_name_H-M   'P 1'
#
loop_
_entity.id
_entity.type
_entity.pdbx_description
1 polymer ?
#
loop_
_entity_poly.entity_id
_entity_poly.type
_entity_poly.pdbx_seq_one_letter_code
_entity_poly.pdbx_strand_id
1 'polypeptide(L)'
;MELQNQLKVLAEKVIKLKEKIDTEESTKHAFVLPFINVLGYDTFNPTEVVPEFTADLGLKKGEKVDYAIFQNGVPIIIIECKNWKEKLNAHNSQLFRYFHTTKTRFALLTNGIEYQFFTDLESTNKMDEKPFLEFDITQLKENVVNEIAKFHKTNFNVDEIVDNASSLKYTKEIKKLIGEELQAPSYDFVRLFASRIYTGRLTEKVMGEFTDLVSKAFTQTISEKVNDRLNSALHKEAEKQQEEDKEPEKLSKVKTTEEEMDAYRIVVAILRRKLSVDRIVHRDTQSYFGILLDDNNRKPLCRLHLNGGNKYLGTFDQHKEETRHPIETVDDIYQFEDLLLKAVDYYED
;
A
#
# COMPACT_ATOMS: atom_id res chain seq x y z
N MET A 1 0.91 -6.69 8.02
CA MET A 1 0.08 -5.54 8.47
C MET A 1 0.30 -5.22 9.94
N GLU A 2 0.32 -6.20 10.85
CA GLU A 2 0.53 -5.95 12.29
C GLU A 2 1.89 -5.32 12.63
N LEU A 3 3.00 -5.90 12.17
CA LEU A 3 4.35 -5.36 12.38
C LEU A 3 4.50 -3.92 11.89
N GLN A 4 3.94 -3.61 10.71
CA GLN A 4 3.99 -2.27 10.14
C GLN A 4 3.28 -1.24 11.04
N ASN A 5 2.15 -1.62 11.64
CA ASN A 5 1.43 -0.75 12.57
C ASN A 5 2.22 -0.57 13.87
N GLN A 6 2.83 -1.63 14.41
CA GLN A 6 3.67 -1.54 15.60
C GLN A 6 4.90 -0.65 15.39
N LEU A 7 5.57 -0.77 14.24
CA LEU A 7 6.69 0.11 13.87
C LEU A 7 6.26 1.57 13.72
N LYS A 8 5.06 1.83 13.15
CA LYS A 8 4.49 3.19 13.08
C LYS A 8 4.22 3.77 14.46
N VAL A 9 3.63 2.99 15.37
CA VAL A 9 3.39 3.42 16.76
C VAL A 9 4.71 3.75 17.46
N LEU A 10 5.75 2.93 17.25
CA LEU A 10 7.08 3.20 17.78
C LEU A 10 7.68 4.50 17.20
N ALA A 11 7.55 4.72 15.89
CA ALA A 11 8.00 5.94 15.23
C ALA A 11 7.33 7.19 15.81
N GLU A 12 6.01 7.15 16.01
CA GLU A 12 5.27 8.25 16.65
C GLU A 12 5.75 8.50 18.09
N LYS A 13 6.02 7.43 18.85
CA LYS A 13 6.56 7.53 20.21
C LYS A 13 7.92 8.23 20.22
N VAL A 14 8.81 7.85 19.30
CA VAL A 14 10.13 8.49 19.11
C VAL A 14 9.96 9.99 18.85
N ILE A 15 9.12 10.37 17.89
CA ILE A 15 8.87 11.77 17.54
C ILE A 15 8.36 12.58 18.74
N LYS A 16 7.42 12.02 19.53
CA LYS A 16 6.80 12.69 20.67
C LYS A 16 7.73 12.82 21.89
N LEU A 17 8.65 11.88 22.08
CA LEU A 17 9.40 11.75 23.34
C LEU A 17 10.89 12.06 23.24
N LYS A 18 11.52 12.05 22.05
CA LYS A 18 12.99 12.21 21.94
C LYS A 18 13.51 13.46 22.65
N GLU A 19 12.83 14.61 22.51
CA GLU A 19 13.23 15.88 23.15
C GLU A 19 13.08 15.86 24.69
N LYS A 20 12.42 14.86 25.27
CA LYS A 20 12.25 14.68 26.71
C LYS A 20 13.26 13.69 27.30
N ILE A 21 14.15 13.16 26.48
CA ILE A 21 15.12 12.13 26.85
C ILE A 21 16.52 12.69 26.68
N ASP A 22 17.33 12.61 27.74
CA ASP A 22 18.69 13.16 27.72
C ASP A 22 19.79 12.11 27.81
N THR A 23 19.48 10.91 28.32
CA THR A 23 20.48 9.86 28.57
C THR A 23 20.40 8.73 27.54
N GLU A 24 21.52 8.08 27.32
CA GLU A 24 21.58 6.84 26.52
C GLU A 24 20.68 5.76 27.13
N GLU A 25 20.69 5.61 28.46
CA GLU A 25 19.87 4.62 29.15
C GLU A 25 18.36 4.83 28.96
N SER A 26 17.92 6.10 28.97
CA SER A 26 16.54 6.46 28.64
C SER A 26 16.23 6.21 27.16
N THR A 27 17.21 6.39 26.26
CA THR A 27 17.07 6.07 24.83
C THR A 27 16.85 4.56 24.63
N LYS A 28 17.66 3.73 25.31
CA LYS A 28 17.53 2.27 25.31
C LYS A 28 16.14 1.84 25.77
N HIS A 29 15.70 2.33 26.93
CA HIS A 29 14.40 1.96 27.50
C HIS A 29 13.20 2.47 26.69
N ALA A 30 13.25 3.72 26.22
CA ALA A 30 12.11 4.34 25.58
C ALA A 30 11.93 3.92 24.12
N PHE A 31 13.02 3.61 23.41
CA PHE A 31 13.02 3.39 21.95
C PHE A 31 13.56 2.02 21.55
N VAL A 32 14.72 1.60 22.05
CA VAL A 32 15.36 0.35 21.61
C VAL A 32 14.67 -0.89 22.15
N LEU A 33 14.38 -0.97 23.45
CA LEU A 33 13.64 -2.10 24.03
C LEU A 33 12.26 -2.29 23.37
N PRO A 34 11.46 -1.23 23.14
CA PRO A 34 10.24 -1.36 22.34
C PRO A 34 10.48 -1.90 20.93
N PHE A 35 11.55 -1.52 20.25
CA PHE A 35 11.89 -2.11 18.94
C PHE A 35 12.15 -3.62 19.05
N ILE A 36 12.93 -4.06 20.04
CA ILE A 36 13.19 -5.48 20.30
C ILE A 36 11.88 -6.25 20.57
N ASN A 37 10.97 -5.64 21.34
CA ASN A 37 9.65 -6.20 21.61
C ASN A 37 8.78 -6.29 20.33
N VAL A 38 8.85 -5.27 19.46
CA VAL A 38 8.18 -5.28 18.15
C VAL A 38 8.74 -6.37 17.23
N LEU A 39 9.99 -6.78 17.38
CA LEU A 39 10.55 -7.97 16.71
C LEU A 39 10.05 -9.30 17.33
N GLY A 40 9.23 -9.25 18.38
CA GLY A 40 8.63 -10.43 19.01
C GLY A 40 9.49 -11.09 20.08
N TYR A 41 10.62 -10.49 20.48
CA TYR A 41 11.47 -11.00 21.56
C TYR A 41 11.03 -10.42 22.91
N ASP A 42 11.00 -11.26 23.95
CA ASP A 42 10.56 -10.82 25.28
C ASP A 42 11.67 -10.08 26.02
N THR A 43 11.54 -8.76 26.09
CA THR A 43 12.46 -7.86 26.80
C THR A 43 12.44 -8.01 28.32
N PHE A 44 11.45 -8.71 28.88
CA PHE A 44 11.38 -9.03 30.31
C PHE A 44 11.95 -10.41 30.64
N ASN A 45 12.25 -11.22 29.63
CA ASN A 45 12.91 -12.50 29.81
C ASN A 45 14.44 -12.33 29.66
N PRO A 46 15.21 -12.35 30.77
CA PRO A 46 16.65 -12.14 30.74
C PRO A 46 17.42 -13.33 30.14
N THR A 47 16.74 -14.40 29.73
CA THR A 47 17.34 -15.53 28.97
C THR A 47 17.15 -15.38 27.46
N GLU A 48 16.26 -14.48 27.04
CA GLU A 48 15.97 -14.20 25.63
C GLU A 48 16.54 -12.85 25.21
N VAL A 49 16.34 -11.80 26.00
CA VAL A 49 16.97 -10.49 25.80
C VAL A 49 17.90 -10.24 26.97
N VAL A 50 19.19 -10.51 26.76
CA VAL A 50 20.22 -10.43 27.81
C VAL A 50 20.83 -9.02 27.79
N PRO A 51 20.62 -8.20 28.84
CA PRO A 51 21.30 -6.91 28.95
C PRO A 51 22.77 -7.09 29.32
N GLU A 52 23.59 -6.09 29.00
CA GLU A 52 25.00 -6.02 29.41
C GLU A 52 25.82 -7.28 29.05
N PHE A 53 25.53 -7.84 27.87
CA PHE A 53 26.08 -9.14 27.48
C PHE A 53 27.59 -9.11 27.24
N THR A 54 28.28 -10.09 27.83
CA THR A 54 29.72 -10.30 27.72
C THR A 54 30.02 -11.64 27.05
N ALA A 55 30.83 -11.63 25.99
CA ALA A 55 31.38 -12.84 25.39
C ALA A 55 32.67 -13.22 26.12
N ASP A 56 32.68 -14.37 26.79
CA ASP A 56 33.84 -14.85 27.56
C ASP A 56 35.04 -15.19 26.64
N LEU A 57 35.93 -14.22 26.42
CA LEU A 57 37.31 -14.44 25.97
C LEU A 57 38.21 -13.41 26.67
N GLY A 58 39.09 -13.88 27.56
CA GLY A 58 39.88 -13.10 28.52
C GLY A 58 40.96 -12.16 27.96
N LEU A 59 40.63 -11.33 26.96
CA LEU A 59 41.56 -10.38 26.36
C LEU A 59 41.47 -8.97 26.97
N LYS A 60 40.31 -8.53 27.48
CA LYS A 60 40.16 -7.36 28.37
C LYS A 60 38.92 -7.50 29.27
N LYS A 61 39.08 -7.39 30.59
CA LYS A 61 37.97 -7.27 31.55
C LYS A 61 37.21 -5.95 31.28
N GLY A 62 35.91 -6.03 31.03
CA GLY A 62 34.99 -4.89 31.23
C GLY A 62 34.31 -4.29 30.01
N GLU A 63 34.48 -4.85 28.81
CA GLU A 63 33.64 -4.44 27.67
C GLU A 63 32.36 -5.28 27.64
N LYS A 64 31.26 -4.71 27.15
CA LYS A 64 29.94 -5.36 27.10
C LYS A 64 29.10 -4.71 26.03
N VAL A 65 28.33 -5.49 25.28
CA VAL A 65 27.29 -4.93 24.42
C VAL A 65 26.04 -4.67 25.26
N ASP A 66 25.19 -3.74 24.83
CA ASP A 66 24.04 -3.32 25.63
C ASP A 66 22.99 -4.41 25.73
N TYR A 67 22.71 -5.09 24.62
CA TYR A 67 21.80 -6.23 24.60
C TYR A 67 22.31 -7.34 23.69
N ALA A 68 21.94 -8.57 24.00
CA ALA A 68 22.03 -9.71 23.10
C ALA A 68 20.70 -10.45 23.07
N ILE A 69 20.23 -10.77 21.86
CA ILE A 69 19.03 -11.58 21.66
C ILE A 69 19.48 -13.02 21.51
N PHE A 70 18.85 -13.91 22.27
CA PHE A 70 19.11 -15.34 22.31
C PHE A 70 17.95 -16.12 21.71
N GLN A 71 18.28 -17.13 20.91
CA GLN A 71 17.33 -18.13 20.43
C GLN A 71 17.95 -19.50 20.61
N ASN A 72 17.22 -20.43 21.22
CA ASN A 72 17.71 -21.78 21.52
C ASN A 72 19.06 -21.81 22.27
N GLY A 73 19.27 -20.86 23.19
CA GLY A 73 20.48 -20.79 24.02
C GLY A 73 21.73 -20.23 23.30
N VAL A 74 21.59 -19.74 22.07
CA VAL A 74 22.69 -19.15 21.29
C VAL A 74 22.38 -17.67 21.00
N PRO A 75 23.35 -16.75 21.11
CA PRO A 75 23.15 -15.36 20.71
C PRO A 75 22.98 -15.27 19.19
N ILE A 76 21.87 -14.68 18.75
CA ILE A 76 21.53 -14.52 17.33
C ILE A 76 21.70 -13.08 16.83
N ILE A 77 21.63 -12.09 17.73
CA ILE A 77 21.84 -10.67 17.43
C ILE A 77 22.52 -10.03 18.64
N ILE A 78 23.60 -9.28 18.42
CA ILE A 78 24.19 -8.38 19.44
C ILE A 78 23.85 -6.93 19.12
N ILE A 79 23.56 -6.13 20.14
CA ILE A 79 23.03 -4.77 19.97
C ILE A 79 23.86 -3.79 20.79
N GLU A 80 24.37 -2.77 20.12
CA GLU A 80 24.98 -1.59 20.74
C GLU A 80 24.08 -0.38 20.50
N CYS A 81 23.84 0.36 21.57
CA CYS A 81 22.97 1.51 21.60
C CYS A 81 23.79 2.79 21.80
N LYS A 82 23.28 3.90 21.27
CA LYS A 82 23.78 5.25 21.53
C LYS A 82 22.65 6.15 22.00
N ASN A 83 23.01 7.31 22.52
CA ASN A 83 22.05 8.38 22.76
C ASN A 83 21.40 8.81 21.43
N TRP A 84 20.11 9.11 21.42
CA TRP A 84 19.40 9.54 20.20
C TRP A 84 19.99 10.80 19.54
N LYS A 85 20.70 11.65 20.30
CA LYS A 85 21.37 12.85 19.80
C LYS A 85 22.68 12.53 19.08
N GLU A 86 23.23 11.34 19.27
CA GLU A 86 24.49 10.92 18.67
C GLU A 86 24.29 10.32 17.28
N LYS A 87 25.24 10.63 16.38
CA LYS A 87 25.32 9.98 15.09
C LYS A 87 25.96 8.60 15.24
N LEU A 88 25.43 7.62 14.51
CA LEU A 88 26.00 6.28 14.51
C LEU A 88 27.34 6.26 13.77
N ASN A 89 28.35 5.68 14.42
CA ASN A 89 29.67 5.45 13.83
C ASN A 89 30.16 4.05 14.18
N ALA A 90 30.09 3.14 13.21
CA ALA A 90 30.48 1.76 13.39
C ALA A 90 31.97 1.59 13.70
N HIS A 91 32.87 2.41 13.14
CA HIS A 91 34.32 2.25 13.32
C HIS A 91 34.79 2.38 14.78
N ASN A 92 34.00 3.05 15.62
CA ASN A 92 34.25 3.19 17.06
C ASN A 92 33.37 2.26 17.91
N SER A 93 32.62 1.36 17.28
CA SER A 93 31.68 0.47 17.98
C SER A 93 32.41 -0.65 18.71
N GLN A 94 31.87 -1.03 19.86
CA GLN A 94 32.27 -2.22 20.58
C GLN A 94 31.90 -3.48 19.79
N LEU A 95 30.86 -3.39 18.93
CA LEU A 95 30.40 -4.50 18.08
C LEU A 95 31.51 -5.21 17.31
N PHE A 96 32.49 -4.51 16.72
CA PHE A 96 33.59 -5.16 15.98
C PHE A 96 34.37 -6.19 16.79
N ARG A 97 34.58 -5.89 18.09
CA ARG A 97 35.34 -6.78 18.98
C ARG A 97 34.50 -7.96 19.46
N TYR A 98 33.20 -7.74 19.69
CA TYR A 98 32.27 -8.77 20.16
C TYR A 98 31.81 -9.70 19.04
N PHE A 99 31.69 -9.20 17.82
CA PHE A 99 31.29 -10.01 16.68
C PHE A 99 32.24 -11.19 16.49
N HIS A 100 33.55 -10.98 16.66
CA HIS A 100 34.55 -12.03 16.51
C HIS A 100 34.53 -13.09 17.62
N THR A 101 34.08 -12.73 18.82
CA THR A 101 34.10 -13.59 20.00
C THR A 101 32.76 -14.25 20.28
N THR A 102 31.72 -13.93 19.50
CA THR A 102 30.37 -14.49 19.63
C THR A 102 30.05 -15.39 18.45
N LYS A 103 29.08 -16.29 18.63
CA LYS A 103 28.55 -17.14 17.54
C LYS A 103 27.44 -16.45 16.74
N THR A 104 27.19 -15.17 17.00
CA THR A 104 26.16 -14.41 16.30
C THR A 104 26.59 -14.16 14.86
N ARG A 105 25.62 -14.07 13.95
CA ARG A 105 25.85 -13.64 12.57
C ARG A 105 25.32 -12.24 12.28
N PHE A 106 24.70 -11.61 13.27
CA PHE A 106 24.14 -10.27 13.14
C PHE A 106 24.50 -9.38 14.31
N ALA A 107 24.72 -8.10 13.97
CA ALA A 107 24.90 -7.03 14.93
C ALA A 107 24.01 -5.84 14.55
N LEU A 108 23.54 -5.11 15.56
CA LEU A 108 22.72 -3.91 15.40
C LEU A 108 23.37 -2.74 16.15
N LEU A 109 23.66 -1.67 15.44
CA LEU A 109 24.02 -0.38 16.02
C LEU A 109 22.81 0.56 15.88
N THR A 110 22.35 1.17 16.98
CA THR A 110 21.18 2.04 16.93
C THR A 110 21.23 3.15 17.97
N ASN A 111 20.58 4.28 17.68
CA ASN A 111 20.31 5.35 18.64
C ASN A 111 18.80 5.48 18.95
N GLY A 112 18.03 4.44 18.63
CA GLY A 112 16.57 4.40 18.75
C GLY A 112 15.81 5.06 17.59
N ILE A 113 16.50 5.85 16.74
CA ILE A 113 15.93 6.50 15.55
C ILE A 113 16.49 5.84 14.28
N GLU A 114 17.81 5.81 14.18
CA GLU A 114 18.56 5.17 13.12
C GLU A 114 18.94 3.74 13.55
N TYR A 115 18.85 2.79 12.62
CA TYR A 115 19.15 1.38 12.84
C TYR A 115 20.08 0.91 11.74
N GLN A 116 21.24 0.36 12.12
CA GLN A 116 22.24 -0.18 11.20
C GLN A 116 22.50 -1.65 11.53
N PHE A 117 22.08 -2.54 10.64
CA PHE A 117 22.30 -3.98 10.75
C PHE A 117 23.55 -4.40 9.98
N PHE A 118 24.39 -5.19 10.65
CA PHE A 118 25.65 -5.71 10.16
C PHE A 118 25.64 -7.24 10.20
N THR A 119 26.45 -7.84 9.34
CA THR A 119 26.67 -9.29 9.25
C THR A 119 28.13 -9.54 8.84
N ASP A 120 28.49 -10.79 8.57
CA ASP A 120 29.83 -11.26 8.25
C ASP A 120 29.94 -11.87 6.85
N LEU A 121 29.54 -11.11 5.83
CA LEU A 121 29.54 -11.59 4.43
C LEU A 121 30.95 -11.68 3.86
N GLU A 122 31.86 -10.77 4.26
CA GLU A 122 33.21 -10.72 3.72
C GLU A 122 34.14 -11.77 4.34
N SER A 123 33.98 -12.02 5.64
CA SER A 123 34.83 -12.95 6.38
C SER A 123 34.06 -13.49 7.57
N THR A 124 33.98 -14.82 7.69
CA THR A 124 33.25 -15.49 8.78
C THR A 124 33.68 -14.98 10.15
N ASN A 125 32.72 -14.69 11.02
CA ASN A 125 32.92 -14.13 12.36
C ASN A 125 33.72 -12.82 12.35
N LYS A 126 33.64 -12.03 11.28
CA LYS A 126 34.17 -10.67 11.23
C LYS A 126 33.07 -9.78 10.68
N MET A 127 32.62 -8.85 11.52
CA MET A 127 31.62 -7.87 11.12
C MET A 127 32.10 -7.08 9.90
N ASP A 128 31.24 -6.98 8.89
CA ASP A 128 31.46 -6.12 7.73
C ASP A 128 31.59 -4.65 8.16
N GLU A 129 32.40 -3.87 7.44
CA GLU A 129 32.58 -2.44 7.75
C GLU A 129 31.33 -1.60 7.47
N LYS A 130 30.54 -2.03 6.49
CA LYS A 130 29.32 -1.35 6.07
C LYS A 130 28.10 -2.20 6.46
N PRO A 131 27.03 -1.58 6.98
CA PRO A 131 25.78 -2.28 7.22
C PRO A 131 25.09 -2.66 5.90
N PHE A 132 24.42 -3.80 5.90
CA PHE A 132 23.65 -4.27 4.74
C PHE A 132 22.22 -3.72 4.73
N LEU A 133 21.69 -3.37 5.91
CA LEU A 133 20.38 -2.75 6.08
C LEU A 133 20.50 -1.53 7.01
N GLU A 134 20.05 -0.38 6.54
CA GLU A 134 19.99 0.86 7.32
C GLU A 134 18.63 1.53 7.13
N PHE A 135 18.06 2.07 8.21
CA PHE A 135 16.83 2.84 8.12
C PHE A 135 16.64 3.81 9.29
N ASP A 136 15.83 4.83 9.04
CA ASP A 136 15.25 5.71 10.05
C ASP A 136 13.81 5.22 10.34
N ILE A 137 13.52 4.91 11.61
CA ILE A 137 12.21 4.41 12.04
C ILE A 137 11.08 5.41 11.74
N THR A 138 11.38 6.71 11.70
CA THR A 138 10.43 7.79 11.42
C THR A 138 10.12 7.95 9.93
N GLN A 139 10.90 7.31 9.05
CA GLN A 139 10.77 7.40 7.59
C GLN A 139 10.76 6.01 6.92
N LEU A 140 10.12 5.03 7.56
CA LEU A 140 10.06 3.67 7.05
C LEU A 140 9.32 3.56 5.72
N LYS A 141 9.98 2.93 4.76
CA LYS A 141 9.39 2.49 3.48
C LYS A 141 8.93 1.04 3.60
N GLU A 142 7.92 0.66 2.82
CA GLU A 142 7.33 -0.69 2.87
C GLU A 142 8.35 -1.81 2.61
N ASN A 143 9.26 -1.61 1.66
CA ASN A 143 10.33 -2.57 1.38
C ASN A 143 11.25 -2.78 2.60
N VAL A 144 11.55 -1.72 3.36
CA VAL A 144 12.36 -1.83 4.59
C VAL A 144 11.61 -2.61 5.66
N VAL A 145 10.29 -2.41 5.79
CA VAL A 145 9.46 -3.18 6.73
C VAL A 145 9.52 -4.67 6.41
N ASN A 146 9.53 -5.05 5.14
CA ASN A 146 9.68 -6.45 4.73
C ASN A 146 11.05 -7.03 5.09
N GLU A 147 12.12 -6.22 5.06
CA GLU A 147 13.44 -6.66 5.52
C GLU A 147 13.50 -6.78 7.06
N ILE A 148 12.91 -5.82 7.78
CA ILE A 148 12.78 -5.89 9.26
C ILE A 148 11.99 -7.13 9.68
N ALA A 149 10.94 -7.49 8.93
CA ALA A 149 10.10 -8.65 9.23
C ALA A 149 10.87 -9.98 9.26
N LYS A 150 12.03 -10.08 8.60
CA LYS A 150 12.89 -11.27 8.66
C LYS A 150 13.61 -11.42 10.00
N PHE A 151 13.81 -10.31 10.71
CA PHE A 151 14.38 -10.31 12.07
C PHE A 151 13.34 -10.60 13.15
N HIS A 152 12.06 -10.66 12.79
CA HIS A 152 11.01 -11.04 13.71
C HIS A 152 11.19 -12.50 14.18
N LYS A 153 10.99 -12.77 15.46
CA LYS A 153 11.23 -14.06 16.12
C LYS A 153 10.66 -15.26 15.36
N THR A 154 9.47 -15.12 14.77
CA THR A 154 8.78 -16.20 14.03
C THR A 154 9.36 -16.46 12.64
N ASN A 155 10.06 -15.49 12.06
CA ASN A 155 10.56 -15.53 10.68
C ASN A 155 12.10 -15.61 10.64
N PHE A 156 12.75 -15.61 11.81
CA PHE A 156 14.19 -15.52 11.91
C PHE A 156 14.86 -16.76 11.32
N ASN A 157 15.53 -16.58 10.19
CA ASN A 157 16.31 -17.59 9.51
C ASN A 157 17.66 -16.98 9.10
N VAL A 158 18.74 -17.50 9.70
CA VAL A 158 20.10 -16.98 9.50
C VAL A 158 20.51 -17.04 8.02
N ASP A 159 20.27 -18.16 7.35
CA ASP A 159 20.72 -18.38 5.97
C ASP A 159 19.98 -17.46 5.00
N GLU A 160 18.65 -17.35 5.13
CA GLU A 160 17.83 -16.47 4.28
C GLU A 160 18.18 -14.99 4.46
N ILE A 161 18.45 -14.57 5.71
CA ILE A 161 18.83 -13.18 6.00
C ILE A 161 20.21 -12.88 5.44
N VAL A 162 21.18 -13.80 5.55
CA VAL A 162 22.54 -13.62 5.02
C VAL A 162 22.51 -13.54 3.49
N ASP A 163 21.77 -14.42 2.82
CA ASP A 163 21.63 -14.39 1.36
C ASP A 163 21.01 -13.07 0.90
N ASN A 164 19.97 -12.60 1.59
CA ASN A 164 19.36 -11.31 1.29
C ASN A 164 20.29 -10.13 1.60
N ALA A 165 21.04 -10.18 2.69
CA ALA A 165 22.01 -9.16 3.06
C ALA A 165 23.06 -8.94 1.96
N SER A 166 23.53 -10.03 1.34
CA SER A 166 24.44 -9.98 0.19
C SER A 166 23.81 -9.19 -0.97
N SER A 167 22.58 -9.53 -1.34
CA SER A 167 21.85 -8.82 -2.40
C SER A 167 21.62 -7.34 -2.06
N LEU A 168 21.25 -7.01 -0.82
CA LEU A 168 21.01 -5.63 -0.38
C LEU A 168 22.29 -4.80 -0.43
N LYS A 169 23.41 -5.35 0.07
CA LYS A 169 24.73 -4.72 0.06
C LYS A 169 25.16 -4.36 -1.36
N TYR A 170 25.12 -5.32 -2.28
CA TYR A 170 25.49 -5.05 -3.68
C TYR A 170 24.52 -4.09 -4.36
N THR A 171 23.21 -4.22 -4.14
CA THR A 171 22.22 -3.31 -4.73
C THR A 171 22.44 -1.87 -4.28
N LYS A 172 22.81 -1.65 -3.00
CA LYS A 172 23.12 -0.32 -2.46
C LYS A 172 24.36 0.28 -3.12
N GLU A 173 25.46 -0.47 -3.21
CA GLU A 173 26.69 0.01 -3.86
C GLU A 173 26.48 0.26 -5.36
N ILE A 174 25.75 -0.61 -6.05
CA ILE A 174 25.38 -0.41 -7.47
C ILE A 174 24.55 0.87 -7.64
N LYS A 175 23.55 1.12 -6.79
CA LYS A 175 22.75 2.35 -6.83
C LYS A 175 23.61 3.59 -6.61
N LYS A 176 24.59 3.51 -5.71
CA LYS A 176 25.56 4.59 -5.48
C LYS A 176 26.37 4.86 -6.74
N LEU A 177 26.96 3.83 -7.36
CA LEU A 177 27.71 3.96 -8.60
C LEU A 177 26.86 4.53 -9.74
N ILE A 178 25.60 4.08 -9.88
CA ILE A 178 24.66 4.67 -10.84
C ILE A 178 24.47 6.17 -10.57
N GLY A 179 24.30 6.57 -9.31
CA GLY A 179 24.17 7.99 -8.94
C GLY A 179 25.41 8.81 -9.28
N GLU A 180 26.60 8.26 -9.08
CA GLU A 180 27.88 8.89 -9.45
C GLU A 180 27.98 9.07 -10.98
N GLU A 181 27.66 8.04 -11.75
CA GLU A 181 27.64 8.09 -13.22
C GLU A 181 26.61 9.08 -13.77
N LEU A 182 25.48 9.26 -13.08
CA LEU A 182 24.47 10.26 -13.45
C LEU A 182 24.92 11.69 -13.21
N GLN A 183 25.74 11.95 -12.18
CA GLN A 183 26.26 13.28 -11.88
C GLN A 183 27.47 13.62 -12.76
N ALA A 184 28.38 12.66 -12.92
CA ALA A 184 29.62 12.82 -13.66
C ALA A 184 29.95 11.50 -14.38
N PRO A 185 29.47 11.33 -15.63
CA PRO A 185 29.74 10.14 -16.43
C PRO A 185 31.24 9.83 -16.54
N SER A 186 31.62 8.63 -16.16
CA SER A 186 32.99 8.14 -16.28
C SER A 186 33.35 7.81 -17.73
N TYR A 187 34.65 7.75 -18.01
CA TYR A 187 35.14 7.38 -19.35
C TYR A 187 34.57 6.04 -19.82
N ASP A 188 34.54 5.03 -18.96
CA ASP A 188 34.06 3.69 -19.30
C ASP A 188 32.54 3.67 -19.55
N PHE A 189 31.79 4.44 -18.77
CA PHE A 189 30.36 4.60 -18.98
C PHE A 189 30.03 5.31 -20.29
N VAL A 190 30.74 6.40 -20.60
CA VAL A 190 30.59 7.10 -21.89
C VAL A 190 30.99 6.19 -23.04
N ARG A 191 32.09 5.42 -22.89
CA ARG A 191 32.60 4.51 -23.92
C ARG A 191 31.59 3.40 -24.24
N LEU A 192 30.82 2.93 -23.26
CA LEU A 192 29.76 1.93 -23.46
C LEU A 192 28.76 2.38 -24.54
N PHE A 193 28.37 3.65 -24.55
CA PHE A 193 27.43 4.21 -25.55
C PHE A 193 28.16 4.63 -26.82
N ALA A 194 29.29 5.33 -26.69
CA ALA A 194 30.04 5.84 -27.83
C ALA A 194 30.47 4.71 -28.78
N SER A 195 30.94 3.59 -28.24
CA SER A 195 31.38 2.42 -29.04
C SER A 195 30.26 1.73 -29.83
N ARG A 196 29.00 1.93 -29.45
CA ARG A 196 27.82 1.33 -30.11
C ARG A 196 27.18 2.27 -31.14
N ILE A 197 27.41 3.56 -31.01
CA ILE A 197 26.75 4.61 -31.81
C ILE A 197 27.74 5.21 -32.83
N TYR A 198 28.98 5.46 -32.41
CA TYR A 198 30.00 6.10 -33.24
C TYR A 198 30.79 5.06 -34.04
N THR A 199 30.79 5.21 -35.36
CA THR A 199 31.45 4.26 -36.30
C THR A 199 32.93 4.56 -36.51
N GLY A 200 33.42 5.72 -36.07
CA GLY A 200 34.82 6.11 -36.19
C GLY A 200 35.68 5.71 -35.00
N ARG A 201 36.95 6.15 -35.00
CA ARG A 201 37.83 5.96 -33.84
C ARG A 201 37.38 6.82 -32.66
N LEU A 202 37.27 6.19 -31.48
CA LEU A 202 36.98 6.87 -30.22
C LEU A 202 38.22 7.65 -29.73
N THR A 203 38.45 8.81 -30.34
CA THR A 203 39.51 9.74 -29.92
C THR A 203 39.09 10.50 -28.66
N GLU A 204 40.04 11.11 -27.95
CA GLU A 204 39.76 11.93 -26.76
C GLU A 204 38.75 13.06 -27.04
N LYS A 205 38.85 13.68 -28.22
CA LYS A 205 37.88 14.68 -28.67
C LYS A 205 36.47 14.10 -28.81
N VAL A 206 36.34 12.95 -29.46
CA VAL A 206 35.04 12.26 -29.64
C VAL A 206 34.50 11.83 -28.29
N MET A 207 35.35 11.32 -27.40
CA MET A 207 34.94 10.94 -26.04
C MET A 207 34.45 12.15 -25.25
N GLY A 208 35.10 13.31 -25.36
CA GLY A 208 34.64 14.56 -24.74
C GLY A 208 33.26 14.99 -25.24
N GLU A 209 33.04 14.98 -26.55
CA GLU A 209 31.73 15.27 -27.15
C GLU A 209 30.65 14.29 -26.66
N PHE A 210 30.98 13.00 -26.59
CA PHE A 210 30.06 11.97 -26.10
C PHE A 210 29.78 12.08 -24.60
N THR A 211 30.71 12.58 -23.78
CA THR A 211 30.46 12.82 -22.35
C THR A 211 29.28 13.78 -22.15
N ASP A 212 29.27 14.89 -22.87
CA ASP A 212 28.18 15.88 -22.81
C ASP A 212 26.87 15.29 -23.33
N LEU A 213 26.92 14.55 -24.44
CA LEU A 213 25.74 13.91 -25.02
C LEU A 213 25.13 12.85 -24.10
N VAL A 214 25.97 12.00 -23.49
CA VAL A 214 25.54 10.95 -22.55
C VAL A 214 24.92 11.58 -21.31
N SER A 215 25.59 12.57 -20.71
CA SER A 215 25.08 13.30 -19.54
C SER A 215 23.70 13.92 -19.81
N LYS A 216 23.57 14.62 -20.95
CA LYS A 216 22.32 15.23 -21.38
C LYS A 216 21.22 14.18 -21.62
N ALA A 217 21.53 13.12 -22.36
CA ALA A 217 20.57 12.07 -22.68
C ALA A 217 20.06 11.36 -21.42
N PHE A 218 20.92 11.05 -20.46
CA PHE A 218 20.51 10.45 -19.19
C PHE A 218 19.62 11.37 -18.36
N THR A 219 20.02 12.64 -18.22
CA THR A 219 19.22 13.63 -17.48
C THR A 219 17.84 13.82 -18.11
N GLN A 220 17.77 13.91 -19.43
CA GLN A 220 16.51 14.03 -20.17
C GLN A 220 15.65 12.78 -19.98
N THR A 221 16.24 11.59 -20.14
CA THR A 221 15.52 10.31 -20.01
C THR A 221 14.93 10.15 -18.61
N ILE A 222 15.68 10.48 -17.55
CA ILE A 222 15.18 10.41 -16.17
C ILE A 222 14.05 11.43 -15.96
N SER A 223 14.22 12.65 -16.45
CA SER A 223 13.20 13.71 -16.34
C SER A 223 11.92 13.31 -17.05
N GLU A 224 12.03 12.71 -18.25
CA GLU A 224 10.90 12.16 -18.99
C GLU A 224 10.22 11.04 -18.20
N LYS A 225 10.96 10.07 -17.65
CA LYS A 225 10.37 8.99 -16.85
C LYS A 225 9.69 9.47 -15.56
N VAL A 226 10.24 10.49 -14.92
CA VAL A 226 9.63 11.12 -13.74
C VAL A 226 8.35 11.85 -14.14
N ASN A 227 8.38 12.63 -15.22
CA ASN A 227 7.20 13.30 -15.77
C ASN A 227 6.12 12.31 -16.22
N ASP A 228 6.49 11.21 -16.89
CA ASP A 228 5.57 10.15 -17.28
C ASP A 228 4.87 9.55 -16.05
N ARG A 229 5.64 9.26 -14.98
CA ARG A 229 5.07 8.77 -13.73
C ARG A 229 4.18 9.79 -13.05
N LEU A 230 4.60 11.05 -12.94
CA LEU A 230 3.80 12.14 -12.37
C LEU A 230 2.51 12.34 -13.16
N ASN A 231 2.59 12.43 -14.49
CA ASN A 231 1.42 12.55 -15.35
C ASN A 231 0.51 11.33 -15.23
N SER A 232 1.06 10.11 -15.11
CA SER A 232 0.24 8.90 -14.89
C SER A 232 -0.43 8.88 -13.50
N ALA A 233 0.22 9.44 -12.49
CA ALA A 233 -0.34 9.58 -11.15
C ALA A 233 -1.39 10.69 -11.09
N LEU A 234 -1.12 11.84 -11.74
CA LEU A 234 -2.06 12.95 -11.91
C LEU A 234 -3.27 12.54 -12.76
N HIS A 235 -3.10 11.71 -13.79
CA HIS A 235 -4.23 11.16 -14.54
C HIS A 235 -5.04 10.19 -13.69
N LYS A 236 -4.42 9.37 -12.83
CA LYS A 236 -5.13 8.51 -11.87
C LYS A 236 -5.80 9.31 -10.75
N GLU A 237 -5.20 10.42 -10.32
CA GLU A 237 -5.80 11.35 -9.37
C GLU A 237 -6.91 12.17 -10.03
N ALA A 238 -6.80 12.53 -11.31
CA ALA A 238 -7.86 13.17 -12.09
C ALA A 238 -8.99 12.22 -12.44
N GLU A 239 -8.73 10.92 -12.63
CA GLU A 239 -9.76 9.88 -12.75
C GLU A 239 -10.46 9.66 -11.39
N LYS A 240 -9.71 9.64 -10.27
CA LYS A 240 -10.29 9.60 -8.91
C LYS A 240 -11.00 10.90 -8.52
N GLN A 241 -10.52 12.05 -8.96
CA GLN A 241 -11.19 13.34 -8.81
C GLN A 241 -12.35 13.46 -9.80
N GLN A 242 -12.37 12.80 -10.94
CA GLN A 242 -13.60 12.67 -11.74
C GLN A 242 -14.63 11.72 -11.10
N GLU A 243 -14.19 10.82 -10.21
CA GLU A 243 -15.06 10.06 -9.31
C GLU A 243 -15.50 10.86 -8.07
N GLU A 244 -14.67 11.77 -7.53
CA GLU A 244 -14.95 12.59 -6.32
C GLU A 244 -15.51 14.01 -6.60
N ASP A 245 -15.33 14.55 -7.81
CA ASP A 245 -15.73 15.89 -8.28
C ASP A 245 -16.87 15.80 -9.31
N LYS A 246 -17.65 14.73 -9.22
CA LYS A 246 -19.09 14.90 -9.42
C LYS A 246 -19.59 15.71 -8.23
N GLU A 247 -19.82 17.00 -8.44
CA GLU A 247 -20.80 17.77 -7.65
C GLU A 247 -22.02 16.87 -7.38
N PRO A 248 -22.62 16.88 -6.18
CA PRO A 248 -23.56 15.86 -5.77
C PRO A 248 -24.83 15.97 -6.62
N GLU A 249 -24.91 15.21 -7.71
CA GLU A 249 -26.19 14.79 -8.25
C GLU A 249 -26.84 13.97 -7.14
N LYS A 250 -27.80 14.63 -6.48
CA LYS A 250 -28.72 14.09 -5.47
C LYS A 250 -28.75 12.58 -5.54
N LEU A 251 -28.19 11.92 -4.52
CA LEU A 251 -28.40 10.50 -4.26
C LEU A 251 -29.86 10.17 -4.58
N SER A 252 -30.07 9.42 -5.66
CA SER A 252 -31.37 8.87 -5.97
C SER A 252 -31.76 8.01 -4.78
N LYS A 253 -32.71 8.49 -3.99
CA LYS A 253 -33.34 7.75 -2.88
C LYS A 253 -34.19 6.56 -3.37
N VAL A 254 -34.06 6.19 -4.63
CA VAL A 254 -34.86 5.18 -5.30
C VAL A 254 -34.11 3.87 -5.23
N LYS A 255 -34.48 3.03 -4.26
CA LYS A 255 -34.03 1.64 -4.18
C LYS A 255 -35.22 0.78 -4.58
N THR A 256 -35.14 0.20 -5.78
CA THR A 256 -36.15 -0.76 -6.26
C THR A 256 -36.29 -1.90 -5.27
N THR A 257 -37.50 -2.07 -4.76
CA THR A 257 -37.85 -3.08 -3.78
C THR A 257 -38.23 -4.40 -4.45
N GLU A 258 -38.15 -5.50 -3.71
CA GLU A 258 -38.62 -6.80 -4.21
C GLU A 258 -40.12 -6.77 -4.53
N GLU A 259 -40.90 -6.02 -3.74
CA GLU A 259 -42.35 -5.85 -3.96
C GLU A 259 -42.66 -5.14 -5.29
N GLU A 260 -41.89 -4.11 -5.66
CA GLU A 260 -42.02 -3.45 -6.95
C GLU A 260 -41.67 -4.38 -8.12
N MET A 261 -40.66 -5.24 -7.94
CA MET A 261 -40.28 -6.24 -8.95
C MET A 261 -41.31 -7.35 -9.10
N ASP A 262 -41.97 -7.77 -8.02
CA ASP A 262 -43.03 -8.78 -8.08
C ASP A 262 -44.30 -8.22 -8.73
N ALA A 263 -44.70 -7.00 -8.37
CA ALA A 263 -45.77 -6.29 -9.06
C ALA A 263 -45.47 -6.08 -10.55
N TYR A 264 -44.23 -5.72 -10.90
CA TYR A 264 -43.79 -5.63 -12.29
C TYR A 264 -43.95 -6.95 -13.05
N ARG A 265 -43.57 -8.07 -12.44
CA ARG A 265 -43.72 -9.41 -13.06
C ARG A 265 -45.19 -9.75 -13.33
N ILE A 266 -46.10 -9.38 -12.43
CA ILE A 266 -47.54 -9.55 -12.63
C ILE A 266 -48.01 -8.72 -13.83
N VAL A 267 -47.64 -7.44 -13.89
CA VAL A 267 -47.99 -6.55 -15.01
C VAL A 267 -47.41 -7.08 -16.33
N VAL A 268 -46.16 -7.54 -16.35
CA VAL A 268 -45.55 -8.18 -17.53
C VAL A 268 -46.36 -9.41 -17.93
N ALA A 269 -46.72 -10.29 -16.99
CA ALA A 269 -47.47 -11.51 -17.28
C ALA A 269 -48.82 -11.20 -17.96
N ILE A 270 -49.51 -10.16 -17.51
CA ILE A 270 -50.77 -9.69 -18.12
C ILE A 270 -50.52 -9.12 -19.52
N LEU A 271 -49.62 -8.13 -19.64
CA LEU A 271 -49.40 -7.39 -20.88
C LEU A 271 -48.77 -8.24 -22.00
N ARG A 272 -48.08 -9.33 -21.64
CA ARG A 272 -47.53 -10.30 -22.60
C ARG A 272 -48.57 -10.95 -23.52
N ARG A 273 -49.85 -10.85 -23.19
CA ARG A 273 -50.95 -11.27 -24.06
C ARG A 273 -51.06 -10.43 -25.35
N LYS A 274 -50.53 -9.20 -25.34
CA LYS A 274 -50.51 -8.28 -26.49
C LYS A 274 -49.10 -7.83 -26.91
N LEU A 275 -48.13 -7.86 -26.00
CA LEU A 275 -46.79 -7.32 -26.22
C LEU A 275 -45.70 -8.36 -26.00
N SER A 276 -44.56 -8.21 -26.68
CA SER A 276 -43.36 -8.96 -26.32
C SER A 276 -42.69 -8.36 -25.07
N VAL A 277 -41.98 -9.20 -24.31
CA VAL A 277 -41.42 -8.80 -22.99
C VAL A 277 -40.42 -7.67 -23.10
N ASP A 278 -39.61 -7.67 -24.16
CA ASP A 278 -38.58 -6.67 -24.45
C ASP A 278 -39.16 -5.26 -24.65
N ARG A 279 -40.45 -5.15 -24.97
CA ARG A 279 -41.14 -3.87 -25.14
C ARG A 279 -41.73 -3.33 -23.84
N ILE A 280 -41.79 -4.12 -22.78
CA ILE A 280 -42.31 -3.69 -21.48
C ILE A 280 -41.11 -3.35 -20.60
N VAL A 281 -40.96 -2.09 -20.22
CA VAL A 281 -39.80 -1.59 -19.48
C VAL A 281 -40.25 -0.88 -18.22
N HIS A 282 -39.59 -1.16 -17.10
CA HIS A 282 -39.84 -0.45 -15.86
C HIS A 282 -38.83 0.67 -15.64
N ARG A 283 -39.27 1.73 -14.97
CA ARG A 283 -38.44 2.82 -14.47
C ARG A 283 -38.87 3.16 -13.07
N ASP A 284 -37.96 2.98 -12.13
CA ASP A 284 -38.20 3.31 -10.75
C ASP A 284 -38.00 4.82 -10.51
N THR A 285 -38.94 5.43 -9.79
CA THR A 285 -38.91 6.85 -9.47
C THR A 285 -39.25 7.06 -8.00
N GLN A 286 -38.86 8.21 -7.43
CA GLN A 286 -39.09 8.48 -5.99
C GLN A 286 -40.57 8.45 -5.57
N SER A 287 -41.49 8.67 -6.51
CA SER A 287 -42.92 8.80 -6.23
C SER A 287 -43.74 7.57 -6.63
N TYR A 288 -43.20 6.72 -7.51
CA TYR A 288 -43.86 5.54 -8.04
C TYR A 288 -42.89 4.70 -8.89
N PHE A 289 -43.23 3.43 -9.06
CA PHE A 289 -42.55 2.54 -9.99
C PHE A 289 -43.32 2.50 -11.31
N GLY A 290 -42.73 3.07 -12.38
CA GLY A 290 -43.38 3.26 -13.67
C GLY A 290 -43.15 2.08 -14.60
N ILE A 291 -44.17 1.71 -15.38
CA ILE A 291 -44.09 0.66 -16.41
C ILE A 291 -44.51 1.27 -17.75
N LEU A 292 -43.64 1.15 -18.75
CA LEU A 292 -43.69 1.88 -20.01
C LEU A 292 -43.60 0.91 -21.20
N LEU A 293 -44.17 1.33 -22.32
CA LEU A 293 -44.01 0.67 -23.62
C LEU A 293 -42.79 1.25 -24.36
N ASP A 294 -41.95 0.37 -24.91
CA ASP A 294 -40.76 0.68 -25.73
C ASP A 294 -39.75 1.62 -25.05
N ASP A 295 -39.62 1.54 -23.72
CA ASP A 295 -38.80 2.44 -22.90
C ASP A 295 -39.09 3.95 -23.11
N ASN A 296 -40.34 4.27 -23.45
CA ASN A 296 -40.74 5.64 -23.81
C ASN A 296 -41.66 6.26 -22.75
N ASN A 297 -41.18 7.34 -22.10
CA ASN A 297 -41.94 8.10 -21.10
C ASN A 297 -43.27 8.68 -21.61
N ARG A 298 -43.48 8.77 -22.94
CA ARG A 298 -44.73 9.22 -23.56
C ARG A 298 -45.74 8.10 -23.80
N LYS A 299 -45.37 6.86 -23.51
CA LYS A 299 -46.22 5.66 -23.63
C LYS A 299 -46.30 4.90 -22.28
N PRO A 300 -46.80 5.53 -21.20
CA PRO A 300 -46.95 4.83 -19.93
C PRO A 300 -48.08 3.79 -19.99
N LEU A 301 -47.79 2.57 -19.52
CA LEU A 301 -48.75 1.47 -19.42
C LEU A 301 -49.45 1.51 -18.06
N CYS A 302 -48.68 1.65 -16.97
CA CYS A 302 -49.21 1.89 -15.63
C CYS A 302 -48.13 2.44 -14.68
N ARG A 303 -48.55 2.83 -13.47
CA ARG A 303 -47.68 3.23 -12.36
C ARG A 303 -48.06 2.49 -11.09
N LEU A 304 -47.06 2.04 -10.34
CA LEU A 304 -47.24 1.35 -9.07
C LEU A 304 -46.82 2.29 -7.93
N HIS A 305 -47.76 2.62 -7.06
CA HIS A 305 -47.51 3.46 -5.89
C HIS A 305 -47.49 2.57 -4.64
N LEU A 306 -46.33 1.94 -4.37
CA LEU A 306 -46.19 0.93 -3.31
C LEU A 306 -45.48 1.48 -2.05
N ASN A 307 -44.77 2.60 -2.17
CA ASN A 307 -43.89 3.16 -1.13
C ASN A 307 -44.62 3.94 -0.01
N GLY A 308 -45.96 3.91 0.06
CA GLY A 308 -46.78 4.64 1.03
C GLY A 308 -47.69 3.74 1.87
N GLY A 309 -48.32 4.28 2.92
CA GLY A 309 -49.20 3.50 3.82
C GLY A 309 -50.44 2.91 3.15
N ASN A 310 -50.90 3.52 2.06
CA ASN A 310 -51.93 2.98 1.17
C ASN A 310 -51.31 2.77 -0.21
N LYS A 311 -51.57 1.60 -0.83
CA LYS A 311 -51.00 1.21 -2.12
C LYS A 311 -52.00 1.45 -3.25
N TYR A 312 -51.50 1.81 -4.44
CA TYR A 312 -52.34 2.07 -5.60
C TYR A 312 -51.73 1.58 -6.91
N LEU A 313 -52.59 1.12 -7.83
CA LEU A 313 -52.29 0.96 -9.25
C LEU A 313 -52.82 2.16 -10.04
N GLY A 314 -51.93 2.90 -10.68
CA GLY A 314 -52.26 3.97 -11.61
C GLY A 314 -52.41 3.44 -13.04
N THR A 315 -53.61 3.52 -13.61
CA THR A 315 -53.90 3.18 -15.02
C THR A 315 -54.14 4.43 -15.85
N PHE A 316 -53.86 4.38 -17.15
CA PHE A 316 -54.03 5.52 -18.06
C PHE A 316 -55.21 5.33 -19.02
N ASP A 317 -55.85 6.45 -19.38
CA ASP A 317 -56.87 6.49 -20.44
C ASP A 317 -56.31 6.99 -21.78
N GLN A 318 -57.18 7.16 -22.78
CA GLN A 318 -56.80 7.64 -24.12
C GLN A 318 -56.22 9.08 -24.10
N HIS A 319 -56.58 9.88 -23.10
CA HIS A 319 -56.05 11.24 -22.91
C HIS A 319 -54.76 11.26 -22.08
N LYS A 320 -54.26 10.08 -21.68
CA LYS A 320 -53.07 9.87 -20.84
C LYS A 320 -53.23 10.44 -19.43
N GLU A 321 -54.46 10.55 -18.95
CA GLU A 321 -54.73 10.91 -17.56
C GLU A 321 -54.64 9.67 -16.66
N GLU A 322 -53.98 9.82 -15.49
CA GLU A 322 -53.78 8.73 -14.54
C GLU A 322 -54.97 8.62 -13.58
N THR A 323 -55.58 7.43 -13.53
CA THR A 323 -56.56 7.06 -12.50
C THR A 323 -55.93 6.10 -11.51
N ARG A 324 -56.02 6.40 -10.21
CA ARG A 324 -55.44 5.57 -9.13
C ARG A 324 -56.50 4.67 -8.51
N HIS A 325 -56.25 3.37 -8.56
CA HIS A 325 -57.08 2.35 -7.93
C HIS A 325 -56.39 1.82 -6.67
N PRO A 326 -57.05 1.83 -5.50
CA PRO A 326 -56.45 1.29 -4.29
C PRO A 326 -56.27 -0.23 -4.40
N ILE A 327 -55.15 -0.73 -3.91
CA ILE A 327 -54.83 -2.16 -3.83
C ILE A 327 -54.34 -2.47 -2.42
N GLU A 328 -54.63 -3.66 -1.91
CA GLU A 328 -54.13 -4.12 -0.61
C GLU A 328 -52.82 -4.91 -0.80
N THR A 329 -52.75 -5.71 -1.86
CA THR A 329 -51.59 -6.52 -2.22
C THR A 329 -51.26 -6.40 -3.72
N VAL A 330 -50.06 -6.81 -4.12
CA VAL A 330 -49.65 -6.80 -5.54
C VAL A 330 -50.48 -7.78 -6.39
N ASP A 331 -51.09 -8.79 -5.78
CA ASP A 331 -51.97 -9.74 -6.48
C ASP A 331 -53.27 -9.08 -6.96
N ASP A 332 -53.71 -8.00 -6.33
CA ASP A 332 -54.92 -7.25 -6.74
C ASP A 332 -54.77 -6.63 -8.14
N ILE A 333 -53.54 -6.52 -8.66
CA ILE A 333 -53.27 -6.03 -10.02
C ILE A 333 -54.00 -6.87 -11.08
N TYR A 334 -54.22 -8.17 -10.85
CA TYR A 334 -54.98 -9.03 -11.76
C TYR A 334 -56.43 -8.58 -11.96
N GLN A 335 -57.02 -7.88 -10.98
CA GLN A 335 -58.40 -7.37 -11.07
C GLN A 335 -58.52 -6.23 -12.10
N PHE A 336 -57.41 -5.63 -12.52
CA PHE A 336 -57.35 -4.52 -13.47
C PHE A 336 -56.77 -4.93 -14.83
N GLU A 337 -56.72 -6.23 -15.12
CA GLU A 337 -56.16 -6.79 -16.37
C GLU A 337 -56.74 -6.13 -17.62
N ASP A 338 -58.07 -5.97 -17.71
CA ASP A 338 -58.72 -5.37 -18.88
C ASP A 338 -58.26 -3.93 -19.12
N LEU A 339 -58.05 -3.16 -18.04
CA LEU A 339 -57.56 -1.78 -18.14
C LEU A 339 -56.10 -1.72 -18.59
N LEU A 340 -55.25 -2.62 -18.08
CA LEU A 340 -53.84 -2.72 -18.47
C LEU A 340 -53.70 -3.13 -19.94
N LEU A 341 -54.49 -4.11 -20.39
CA LEU A 341 -54.51 -4.54 -21.80
C LEU A 341 -55.06 -3.47 -22.73
N LYS A 342 -56.03 -2.66 -22.27
CA LYS A 342 -56.57 -1.54 -23.03
C LYS A 342 -55.59 -0.37 -23.13
N ALA A 343 -54.74 -0.16 -22.12
CA ALA A 343 -53.70 0.87 -22.17
C ALA A 343 -52.72 0.68 -23.34
N VAL A 344 -52.47 -0.57 -23.74
CA VAL A 344 -51.66 -0.89 -24.93
C VAL A 344 -52.30 -0.38 -26.21
N ASP A 345 -53.62 -0.53 -26.34
CA ASP A 345 -54.38 -0.16 -27.55
C ASP A 345 -54.40 1.37 -27.78
N TYR A 346 -54.02 2.18 -26.79
CA TYR A 346 -53.87 3.62 -26.98
C TYR A 346 -52.55 4.00 -27.67
N TYR A 347 -51.63 3.05 -27.84
CA TYR A 347 -50.30 3.28 -28.39
C TYR A 347 -49.96 2.40 -29.60
N GLU A 348 -50.70 1.31 -29.81
CA GLU A 348 -50.64 0.43 -30.98
C GLU A 348 -51.94 0.66 -31.77
N ASP A 349 -51.85 1.01 -33.05
CA ASP A 349 -53.01 1.11 -33.95
C ASP A 349 -53.56 -0.28 -34.34
#